data_AF-A0A8S3F1W0-F1
#
_entry.id   AF-A0A8S3F1W0-F1
#
_cell.length_a   1.000
_cell.length_b   1.000
_cell.length_c   1.000
_cell.angle_alpha   90.00
_cell.angle_beta   90.00
_cell.angle_gamma   90.00
#
_symmetry.space_group_name_H-M   'P 1'
#
loop_
_entity.id
_entity.type
_entity.pdbx_description
1 polymer ?
#
loop_
_entity_poly.entity_id
_entity_poly.type
_entity_poly.pdbx_seq_one_letter_code
_entity_poly.pdbx_strand_id
1 'polypeptide(L)'
;FGKVNWVVPKESKYQGNDSGEKRMFFLAGHNNLYLAGVPTEASWKLSADPSYFYYCANETIHGIEVDDIPAVVPKDVPIVCDMSSNFLTRPFDITKFSVVFASAQKNFGISGVVLVIIRKDLVGKNTNKSIPLILDYKIQIDNGSMYNTPPTFAIYIASKMFAWIKQQGGLKAINERSDEKSSLVYQTIEQSNGFYVNFVEKKYRSRTNIPFRIVTSGVPDEKLETLFIKEAIQSNMIELKGHRAVGGIRVSLYNGISVEEAKKLVNFMSTFQTNNS
;
A
#
# COMPACT_ATOMS: atom_id res chain seq x y z
N PHE A 1 -19.95 32.36 4.42
CA PHE A 1 -19.17 31.29 5.11
C PHE A 1 -20.03 30.03 5.15
N GLY A 2 -19.96 29.20 4.11
CA GLY A 2 -20.77 27.97 3.99
C GLY A 2 -20.05 26.78 4.60
N LYS A 3 -20.73 26.04 5.48
CA LYS A 3 -20.23 24.77 6.04
C LYS A 3 -20.11 23.73 4.93
N VAL A 4 -18.90 23.21 4.71
CA VAL A 4 -18.66 22.05 3.85
C VAL A 4 -18.87 20.79 4.69
N ASN A 5 -19.85 19.97 4.31
CA ASN A 5 -20.10 18.68 4.96
C ASN A 5 -19.16 17.62 4.41
N TRP A 6 -18.22 17.21 5.25
CA TRP A 6 -17.30 16.11 5.05
C TRP A 6 -18.03 14.77 5.04
N VAL A 7 -17.66 13.86 4.13
CA VAL A 7 -17.89 12.43 4.33
C VAL A 7 -16.54 11.82 4.69
N VAL A 8 -16.14 12.06 5.92
CA VAL A 8 -15.09 11.28 6.58
C VAL A 8 -15.81 10.08 7.22
N PRO A 9 -15.47 8.83 6.91
CA PRO A 9 -15.94 7.70 7.69
C PRO A 9 -15.62 7.99 9.16
N LYS A 10 -16.59 7.83 10.07
CA LYS A 10 -16.50 8.22 11.49
C LYS A 10 -15.25 7.71 12.25
N GLU A 11 -14.44 6.85 11.63
CA GLU A 11 -13.29 6.18 12.24
C GLU A 11 -11.95 6.37 11.49
N SER A 12 -11.87 7.21 10.44
CA SER A 12 -10.54 7.50 9.86
C SER A 12 -9.77 8.44 10.80
N LYS A 13 -8.72 7.92 11.44
CA LYS A 13 -7.81 8.67 12.34
C LYS A 13 -6.95 9.75 11.65
N TYR A 14 -7.18 10.04 10.37
CA TYR A 14 -6.52 11.13 9.65
C TYR A 14 -7.49 12.29 9.45
N GLN A 15 -7.80 12.99 10.56
CA GLN A 15 -8.41 14.31 10.48
C GLN A 15 -7.29 15.33 10.25
N GLY A 16 -7.15 15.82 9.02
CA GLY A 16 -6.27 16.96 8.74
C GLY A 16 -6.85 18.23 9.35
N ASN A 17 -6.03 19.00 10.07
CA ASN A 17 -6.43 20.27 10.67
C ASN A 17 -6.93 21.27 9.61
N ASP A 18 -8.03 21.95 9.97
CA ASP A 18 -8.82 22.93 9.21
C ASP A 18 -8.07 24.27 9.03
N SER A 19 -6.88 24.22 8.41
CA SER A 19 -5.96 25.36 8.29
C SER A 19 -6.17 26.24 7.05
N GLY A 20 -7.29 26.11 6.34
CA GLY A 20 -7.57 26.92 5.13
C GLY A 20 -6.69 26.57 3.92
N GLU A 21 -5.87 25.53 4.00
CA GLU A 21 -5.08 25.03 2.86
C GLU A 21 -5.87 24.00 2.04
N LYS A 22 -5.94 24.24 0.73
CA LYS A 22 -6.64 23.43 -0.27
C LYS A 22 -5.95 22.08 -0.47
N ARG A 23 -6.21 21.12 0.43
CA ARG A 23 -5.63 19.77 0.39
C ARG A 23 -6.74 18.73 0.25
N MET A 24 -6.60 17.83 -0.72
CA MET A 24 -7.54 16.73 -0.95
C MET A 24 -6.88 15.39 -0.62
N PHE A 25 -7.60 14.55 0.12
CA PHE A 25 -7.19 13.20 0.50
C PHE A 25 -8.31 12.20 0.17
N PHE A 26 -7.98 11.05 -0.42
CA PHE A 26 -8.85 9.87 -0.52
C PHE A 26 -8.00 8.63 -0.18
N LEU A 27 -8.52 7.57 0.47
CA LEU A 27 -9.43 6.52 -0.03
C LEU A 27 -10.11 5.87 1.19
N ALA A 28 -11.42 5.57 1.22
CA ALA A 28 -11.99 4.34 0.68
C ALA A 28 -13.50 4.19 1.03
N GLY A 29 -14.19 3.23 0.39
CA GLY A 29 -15.64 2.99 0.54
C GLY A 29 -15.92 1.84 1.50
N HIS A 30 -16.83 2.05 2.43
CA HIS A 30 -17.20 1.08 3.47
C HIS A 30 -18.40 0.22 3.09
N ASN A 31 -18.28 -1.09 3.31
CA ASN A 31 -19.43 -1.96 3.55
C ASN A 31 -19.37 -2.44 5.00
N ASN A 32 -20.01 -1.66 5.89
CA ASN A 32 -20.33 -1.88 7.32
C ASN A 32 -19.26 -2.41 8.31
N LEU A 33 -18.13 -2.99 7.87
CA LEU A 33 -16.98 -3.40 8.69
C LEU A 33 -15.66 -3.44 7.87
N TYR A 34 -15.73 -3.44 6.53
CA TYR A 34 -14.55 -3.54 5.66
C TYR A 34 -14.57 -2.48 4.55
N LEU A 35 -13.38 -1.99 4.18
CA LEU A 35 -13.19 -1.27 2.93
C LEU A 35 -13.17 -2.30 1.79
N ALA A 36 -14.26 -2.36 1.03
CA ALA A 36 -14.38 -3.30 -0.09
C ALA A 36 -13.64 -2.77 -1.33
N GLY A 37 -13.38 -1.48 -1.41
CA GLY A 37 -12.76 -0.88 -2.57
C GLY A 37 -12.69 0.63 -2.52
N VAL A 38 -12.45 1.21 -3.70
CA VAL A 38 -12.41 2.64 -3.92
C VAL A 38 -13.81 3.13 -4.34
N PRO A 39 -14.38 4.14 -3.66
CA PRO A 39 -15.65 4.77 -4.05
C PRO A 39 -15.61 5.21 -5.50
N THR A 40 -16.75 5.13 -6.18
CA THR A 40 -16.84 5.53 -7.60
C THR A 40 -16.41 6.98 -7.76
N GLU A 41 -15.66 7.29 -8.82
CA GLU A 41 -15.13 8.64 -9.05
C GLU A 41 -16.24 9.71 -9.05
N ALA A 42 -17.44 9.37 -9.54
CA ALA A 42 -18.61 10.24 -9.53
C ALA A 42 -19.07 10.66 -8.12
N SER A 43 -18.71 9.92 -7.07
CA SER A 43 -19.06 10.25 -5.68
C SER A 43 -18.04 11.19 -5.02
N TRP A 44 -16.95 11.53 -5.71
CA TRP A 44 -15.86 12.30 -5.12
C TRP A 44 -16.20 13.79 -5.08
N LYS A 45 -15.96 14.42 -3.93
CA LYS A 45 -16.14 15.87 -3.76
C LYS A 45 -14.79 16.56 -3.91
N LEU A 46 -14.42 16.87 -5.15
CA LEU A 46 -13.17 17.55 -5.45
C LEU A 46 -13.28 19.05 -5.12
N SER A 47 -12.19 19.64 -4.61
CA SER A 47 -12.05 21.09 -4.50
C SER A 47 -11.98 21.72 -5.89
N ALA A 48 -12.52 22.93 -6.05
CA ALA A 48 -12.54 23.63 -7.34
C ALA A 48 -11.13 24.04 -7.83
N ASP A 49 -10.18 24.24 -6.92
CA ASP A 49 -8.81 24.71 -7.22
C ASP A 49 -7.79 24.09 -6.26
N PRO A 50 -7.51 22.78 -6.33
CA PRO A 50 -6.64 22.10 -5.39
C PRO A 50 -5.16 22.40 -5.66
N SER A 51 -4.34 22.55 -4.61
CA SER A 51 -2.88 22.70 -4.76
C SER A 51 -2.21 21.43 -5.30
N TYR A 52 -2.78 20.27 -5.00
CA TYR A 52 -2.38 18.96 -5.50
C TYR A 52 -3.50 17.93 -5.26
N PHE A 53 -3.44 16.81 -5.97
CA PHE A 53 -4.22 15.61 -5.72
C PHE A 53 -3.32 14.56 -5.06
N TYR A 54 -3.73 14.04 -3.90
CA TYR A 54 -3.00 12.98 -3.20
C TYR A 54 -3.77 11.67 -3.18
N TYR A 55 -3.06 10.56 -3.41
CA TYR A 55 -3.58 9.23 -3.15
C TYR A 55 -2.48 8.25 -2.73
N CYS A 56 -2.89 7.19 -2.04
CA CYS A 56 -2.05 6.04 -1.73
C CYS A 56 -2.27 4.97 -2.81
N ALA A 57 -1.21 4.56 -3.51
CA ALA A 57 -1.32 3.56 -4.58
C ALA A 57 -1.54 2.15 -4.04
N ASN A 58 -1.21 1.88 -2.77
CA ASN A 58 -1.43 0.57 -2.16
C ASN A 58 -1.64 0.66 -0.64
N GLU A 59 -2.88 0.50 -0.19
CA GLU A 59 -3.27 0.51 1.22
C GLU A 59 -3.09 -0.90 1.83
N THR A 60 -2.14 -1.00 2.76
CA THR A 60 -1.65 -2.29 3.26
C THR A 60 -2.57 -3.00 4.25
N ILE A 61 -3.48 -2.28 4.92
CA ILE A 61 -4.34 -2.86 5.96
C ILE A 61 -5.51 -3.61 5.33
N HIS A 62 -6.18 -2.97 4.38
CA HIS A 62 -7.35 -3.48 3.67
C HIS A 62 -6.99 -4.16 2.35
N GLY A 63 -5.73 -4.07 1.90
CA GLY A 63 -5.26 -4.76 0.70
C GLY A 63 -5.84 -4.18 -0.57
N ILE A 64 -5.86 -2.84 -0.66
CA ILE A 64 -6.38 -2.09 -1.79
C ILE A 64 -5.20 -1.54 -2.61
N GLU A 65 -5.04 -1.96 -3.86
CA GLU A 65 -4.07 -1.40 -4.82
C GLU A 65 -4.81 -0.64 -5.92
N VAL A 66 -4.30 0.53 -6.26
CA VAL A 66 -4.83 1.43 -7.29
C VAL A 66 -3.76 1.61 -8.35
N ASP A 67 -4.06 1.14 -9.55
CA ASP A 67 -3.08 1.00 -10.63
C ASP A 67 -2.91 2.27 -11.44
N ASP A 68 -4.02 2.95 -11.71
CA ASP A 68 -4.06 4.14 -12.56
C ASP A 68 -4.41 5.39 -11.77
N ILE A 69 -4.01 6.52 -12.34
CA ILE A 69 -4.46 7.83 -11.87
C ILE A 69 -5.95 7.96 -12.21
N PRO A 70 -6.80 8.33 -11.24
CA PRO A 70 -8.24 8.46 -11.48
C PRO A 70 -8.54 9.49 -12.57
N ALA A 71 -9.49 9.19 -13.45
CA ALA A 71 -9.77 10.03 -14.62
C ALA A 71 -10.38 11.40 -14.26
N VAL A 72 -11.03 11.49 -13.08
CA VAL A 72 -11.55 12.73 -12.53
C VAL A 72 -10.49 13.73 -12.06
N VAL A 73 -9.22 13.35 -11.97
CA VAL A 73 -8.16 14.29 -11.58
C VAL A 73 -7.92 15.30 -12.72
N PRO A 74 -8.05 16.62 -12.48
CA PRO A 74 -7.80 17.60 -13.53
C PRO A 74 -6.35 17.56 -14.02
N LYS A 75 -6.14 17.69 -15.32
CA LYS A 75 -4.82 17.48 -15.98
C LYS A 75 -3.69 18.36 -15.43
N ASP A 76 -4.00 19.58 -15.01
CA ASP A 76 -3.01 20.56 -14.56
C ASP A 76 -2.75 20.51 -13.04
N VAL A 77 -3.45 19.63 -12.31
CA VAL A 77 -3.28 19.49 -10.86
C VAL A 77 -2.08 18.59 -10.56
N PRO A 78 -1.11 19.04 -9.73
CA PRO A 78 0.01 18.21 -9.33
C PRO A 78 -0.44 16.93 -8.63
N ILE A 79 0.13 15.78 -8.99
CA ILE A 79 -0.21 14.48 -8.40
C ILE A 79 0.88 14.05 -7.42
N VAL A 80 0.48 13.80 -6.18
CA VAL A 80 1.32 13.28 -5.10
C VAL A 80 0.88 11.86 -4.78
N CYS A 81 1.80 10.89 -4.87
CA CYS A 81 1.47 9.49 -4.67
C CYS A 81 2.35 8.84 -3.60
N ASP A 82 1.72 8.21 -2.61
CA ASP A 82 2.39 7.27 -1.69
C ASP A 82 2.45 5.89 -2.34
N MET A 83 3.67 5.46 -2.68
CA MET A 83 3.95 4.12 -3.22
C MET A 83 4.73 3.26 -2.24
N SER A 84 4.75 3.59 -0.94
CA SER A 84 5.62 2.91 0.05
C SER A 84 5.54 1.39 0.02
N SER A 85 4.36 0.82 -0.23
CA SER A 85 4.08 -0.64 -0.19
C SER A 85 4.03 -1.31 -1.56
N ASN A 86 4.13 -0.56 -2.66
CA ASN A 86 4.17 -1.11 -4.02
C ASN A 86 5.26 -0.49 -4.92
N PHE A 87 6.13 0.37 -4.38
CA PHE A 87 7.28 0.90 -5.10
C PHE A 87 8.20 -0.26 -5.52
N LEU A 88 8.55 -0.31 -6.80
CA LEU A 88 9.33 -1.39 -7.43
C LEU A 88 8.66 -2.77 -7.46
N THR A 89 7.34 -2.91 -7.28
CA THR A 89 6.63 -4.17 -7.56
C THR A 89 6.28 -4.33 -9.04
N ARG A 90 6.21 -3.21 -9.77
CA ARG A 90 5.90 -3.15 -11.20
C ARG A 90 6.55 -1.93 -11.87
N PRO A 91 6.69 -1.93 -13.20
CA PRO A 91 6.91 -0.72 -13.96
C PRO A 91 5.74 0.26 -13.76
N PHE A 92 6.04 1.56 -13.72
CA PHE A 92 5.04 2.61 -13.79
C PHE A 92 5.61 3.83 -14.52
N ASP A 93 4.74 4.62 -15.11
CA ASP A 93 5.13 5.84 -15.82
C ASP A 93 5.28 6.99 -14.84
N ILE A 94 6.52 7.28 -14.44
CA ILE A 94 6.84 8.37 -13.52
C ILE A 94 6.43 9.74 -14.05
N THR A 95 6.29 9.92 -15.37
CA THR A 95 5.98 11.23 -15.97
C THR A 95 4.55 11.69 -15.65
N LYS A 96 3.66 10.76 -15.27
CA LYS A 96 2.30 11.09 -14.83
C LYS A 96 2.24 11.66 -13.41
N PHE A 97 3.34 11.63 -12.65
CA PHE A 97 3.38 12.04 -11.25
C PHE A 97 4.18 13.32 -11.08
N SER A 98 3.76 14.13 -10.10
CA SER A 98 4.52 15.33 -9.69
C SER A 98 5.41 15.04 -8.49
N VAL A 99 4.93 14.24 -7.54
CA VAL A 99 5.70 13.71 -6.43
C VAL A 99 5.34 12.23 -6.22
N VAL A 100 6.33 11.37 -6.11
CA VAL A 100 6.19 10.00 -5.61
C VAL A 100 7.07 9.88 -4.38
N PHE A 101 6.54 9.35 -3.28
CA PHE A 101 7.38 8.98 -2.15
C PHE A 101 7.11 7.53 -1.74
N ALA A 102 8.17 6.90 -1.22
CA ALA A 102 8.10 5.53 -0.76
C ALA A 102 9.04 5.34 0.44
N SER A 103 8.49 4.87 1.55
CA SER A 103 9.27 4.48 2.73
C SER A 103 9.88 3.09 2.52
N ALA A 104 11.15 2.91 2.85
CA ALA A 104 11.91 1.72 2.45
C ALA A 104 11.48 0.40 3.12
N GLN A 105 11.03 0.43 4.37
CA GLN A 105 10.75 -0.74 5.23
C GLN A 105 9.67 -1.72 4.76
N LYS A 106 9.04 -1.46 3.62
CA LYS A 106 8.05 -2.37 3.05
C LYS A 106 8.69 -3.19 1.95
N ASN A 107 9.05 -2.56 0.83
CA ASN A 107 9.36 -3.31 -0.39
C ASN A 107 10.82 -3.22 -0.86
N PHE A 108 11.62 -2.28 -0.36
CA PHE A 108 12.95 -2.03 -0.94
C PHE A 108 14.05 -1.71 0.06
N GLY A 109 13.85 -1.90 1.36
CA GLY A 109 14.90 -1.74 2.36
C GLY A 109 14.39 -1.92 3.78
N ILE A 110 15.10 -1.30 4.73
CA ILE A 110 14.74 -1.29 6.16
C ILE A 110 14.18 0.07 6.57
N SER A 111 13.66 0.18 7.78
CA SER A 111 13.17 1.45 8.34
C SER A 111 14.27 2.50 8.45
N GLY A 112 13.86 3.75 8.42
CA GLY A 112 14.75 4.90 8.63
C GLY A 112 15.10 5.70 7.37
N VAL A 113 14.65 5.29 6.17
CA VAL A 113 14.84 6.08 4.94
C VAL A 113 13.57 6.15 4.10
N VAL A 114 13.35 7.31 3.50
CA VAL A 114 12.27 7.58 2.53
C VAL A 114 12.90 8.03 1.23
N LEU A 115 12.48 7.43 0.12
CA LEU A 115 12.81 7.86 -1.22
C LEU A 115 11.73 8.82 -1.71
N VAL A 116 12.13 9.97 -2.26
CA VAL A 116 11.22 10.95 -2.87
C VAL A 116 11.68 11.23 -4.30
N ILE A 117 10.77 11.09 -5.26
CA ILE A 117 10.92 11.54 -6.65
C ILE A 117 10.03 12.76 -6.81
N ILE A 118 10.61 13.91 -7.17
CA ILE A 118 9.89 15.18 -7.30
C ILE A 118 10.19 15.84 -8.64
N ARG A 119 9.14 16.37 -9.28
CA ARG A 119 9.24 17.15 -10.53
C ARG A 119 9.97 18.47 -10.25
N LYS A 120 11.00 18.77 -11.05
CA LYS A 120 11.93 19.89 -10.79
C LYS A 120 11.26 21.26 -10.72
N ASP A 121 10.20 21.48 -11.49
CA ASP A 121 9.45 22.74 -11.50
C ASP A 121 8.67 23.00 -10.19
N LEU A 122 8.52 22.02 -9.31
CA LEU A 122 7.90 22.20 -7.98
C LEU A 122 8.90 22.60 -6.89
N VAL A 123 10.20 22.39 -7.14
CA VAL A 123 11.25 22.59 -6.12
C VAL A 123 11.44 24.07 -5.83
N GLY A 124 11.45 24.43 -4.54
CA GLY A 124 11.64 25.82 -4.08
C GLY A 124 10.43 26.74 -4.27
N LYS A 125 9.27 26.22 -4.71
CA LYS A 125 8.02 26.99 -4.77
C LYS A 125 7.28 26.95 -3.44
N ASN A 126 6.65 28.06 -3.07
CA ASN A 126 5.72 28.17 -1.93
C ASN A 126 6.28 27.57 -0.63
N THR A 127 7.59 27.73 -0.38
CA THR A 127 8.24 27.23 0.83
C THR A 127 7.72 28.02 2.03
N ASN A 128 6.87 27.39 2.84
CA ASN A 128 6.42 27.94 4.10
C ASN A 128 7.63 28.06 5.04
N LYS A 129 7.84 29.23 5.65
CA LYS A 129 8.93 29.48 6.60
C LYS A 129 8.92 28.53 7.81
N SER A 130 7.80 27.84 8.05
CA SER A 130 7.65 26.85 9.13
C SER A 130 8.10 25.43 8.77
N ILE A 131 8.55 25.15 7.54
CA ILE A 131 9.03 23.80 7.17
C ILE A 131 10.42 23.58 7.79
N PRO A 132 10.62 22.54 8.60
CA PRO A 132 11.95 22.19 9.10
C PRO A 132 12.92 21.94 7.94
N LEU A 133 14.15 22.48 8.02
CA LEU A 133 15.13 22.44 6.91
C LEU A 133 15.42 21.01 6.41
N ILE A 134 15.36 20.01 7.30
CA ILE A 134 15.53 18.59 6.92
C ILE A 134 14.42 18.06 6.01
N LEU A 135 13.23 18.68 6.01
CA LEU A 135 12.08 18.33 5.17
C LEU A 135 11.95 19.24 3.94
N ASP A 136 12.80 20.26 3.79
CA ASP A 136 12.80 21.13 2.62
C ASP A 136 13.47 20.42 1.43
N TYR A 137 12.69 20.14 0.40
CA TYR A 137 13.19 19.44 -0.80
C TYR A 137 14.27 20.22 -1.54
N LYS A 138 14.22 21.55 -1.56
CA LYS A 138 15.27 22.34 -2.22
C LYS A 138 16.59 22.18 -1.47
N ILE A 139 16.57 22.27 -0.15
CA ILE A 139 17.77 22.06 0.67
C ILE A 139 18.31 20.64 0.51
N GLN A 140 17.44 19.63 0.52
CA GLN A 140 17.87 18.25 0.30
C GLN A 140 18.48 18.06 -1.09
N ILE A 141 17.89 18.62 -2.15
CA ILE A 141 18.42 18.52 -3.52
C ILE A 141 19.76 19.26 -3.66
N ASP A 142 19.86 20.50 -3.16
CA ASP A 142 21.07 21.32 -3.24
C ASP A 142 22.26 20.67 -2.52
N ASN A 143 22.00 19.83 -1.50
CA ASN A 143 23.02 19.09 -0.75
C ASN A 143 23.12 17.60 -1.13
N GLY A 144 22.51 17.16 -2.24
CA GLY A 144 22.59 15.77 -2.68
C GLY A 144 22.05 14.75 -1.66
N SER A 145 20.98 15.11 -0.95
CA SER A 145 20.39 14.36 0.17
C SER A 145 21.30 14.15 1.39
N MET A 146 22.32 15.02 1.54
CA MET A 146 23.30 15.00 2.62
C MET A 146 23.35 16.33 3.38
N TYR A 147 22.21 17.02 3.51
CA TYR A 147 22.12 18.26 4.30
C TYR A 147 22.59 18.06 5.75
N ASN A 148 22.28 16.89 6.32
CA ASN A 148 22.80 16.41 7.59
C ASN A 148 23.27 14.95 7.42
N THR A 149 23.81 14.34 8.48
CA THR A 149 24.21 12.92 8.47
C THR A 149 23.00 12.03 8.12
N PRO A 150 23.02 11.36 6.95
CA PRO A 150 21.89 10.55 6.53
C PRO A 150 21.91 9.17 7.22
N PRO A 151 20.80 8.41 7.16
CA PRO A 151 20.72 7.04 7.68
C PRO A 151 21.54 6.06 6.81
N THR A 152 22.87 6.10 6.95
CA THR A 152 23.82 5.45 6.05
C THR A 152 23.56 3.94 5.88
N PHE A 153 23.27 3.22 6.96
CA PHE A 153 22.99 1.79 6.88
C PHE A 153 21.67 1.48 6.13
N ALA A 154 20.61 2.26 6.35
CA ALA A 154 19.36 2.09 5.63
C ALA A 154 19.51 2.37 4.13
N ILE A 155 20.29 3.40 3.77
CA ILE A 155 20.66 3.70 2.38
C ILE A 155 21.45 2.56 1.74
N TYR A 156 22.43 2.01 2.48
CA TYR A 156 23.20 0.86 2.01
C TYR A 156 22.30 -0.36 1.72
N ILE A 157 21.40 -0.72 2.63
CA ILE A 157 20.48 -1.85 2.42
C ILE A 157 19.54 -1.59 1.22
N ALA A 158 19.01 -0.37 1.06
CA ALA A 158 18.21 -0.01 -0.10
C ALA A 158 19.00 -0.18 -1.42
N SER A 159 20.29 0.22 -1.43
CA SER A 159 21.16 0.03 -2.59
C SER A 159 21.35 -1.46 -2.96
N LYS A 160 21.43 -2.35 -1.95
CA LYS A 160 21.53 -3.80 -2.17
C LYS A 160 20.23 -4.37 -2.75
N MET A 161 19.09 -3.91 -2.28
CA MET A 161 17.79 -4.29 -2.86
C MET A 161 17.66 -3.83 -4.31
N PHE A 162 18.10 -2.61 -4.66
CA PHE A 162 18.10 -2.15 -6.05
C PHE A 162 19.03 -3.00 -6.94
N ALA A 163 20.22 -3.34 -6.47
CA ALA A 163 21.14 -4.22 -7.19
C ALA A 163 20.54 -5.62 -7.39
N TRP A 164 19.93 -6.19 -6.35
CA TRP A 164 19.23 -7.47 -6.42
C TRP A 164 18.09 -7.42 -7.44
N ILE A 165 17.20 -6.42 -7.39
CA ILE A 165 16.10 -6.27 -8.35
C ILE A 165 16.62 -6.28 -9.80
N LYS A 166 17.74 -5.59 -10.08
CA LYS A 166 18.36 -5.62 -11.41
C LYS A 166 18.85 -7.01 -11.79
N GLN A 167 19.53 -7.71 -10.87
CA GLN A 167 20.01 -9.09 -11.10
C GLN A 167 18.86 -10.08 -11.36
N GLN A 168 17.68 -9.81 -10.80
CA GLN A 168 16.51 -10.65 -11.02
C GLN A 168 15.76 -10.37 -12.34
N GLY A 169 16.33 -9.59 -13.26
CA GLY A 169 15.68 -9.23 -14.53
C GLY A 169 14.92 -7.90 -14.50
N GLY A 170 15.11 -7.09 -13.46
CA GLY A 170 14.51 -5.76 -13.33
C GLY A 170 13.00 -5.79 -13.05
N LEU A 171 12.34 -4.64 -13.24
CA LEU A 171 10.94 -4.46 -12.86
C LEU A 171 9.96 -5.34 -13.64
N LYS A 172 10.29 -5.73 -14.88
CA LYS A 172 9.45 -6.65 -15.67
C LYS A 172 9.35 -8.02 -14.98
N ALA A 173 10.48 -8.62 -14.64
CA ALA A 173 10.53 -9.92 -13.97
C ALA A 173 10.01 -9.85 -12.52
N ILE A 174 10.15 -8.71 -11.83
CA ILE A 174 9.51 -8.50 -10.52
C ILE A 174 7.98 -8.41 -10.66
N ASN A 175 7.47 -7.76 -11.70
CA ASN A 175 6.04 -7.69 -11.97
C ASN A 175 5.45 -9.08 -12.19
N GLU A 176 6.04 -9.86 -13.10
CA GLU A 176 5.60 -11.23 -13.40
C GLU A 176 5.55 -12.11 -12.14
N ARG A 177 6.57 -12.02 -11.27
CA ARG A 177 6.58 -12.77 -10.00
C ARG A 177 5.57 -12.24 -8.98
N SER A 178 5.30 -10.94 -8.96
CA SER A 178 4.27 -10.37 -8.08
C SER A 178 2.88 -10.83 -8.51
N ASP A 179 2.63 -10.89 -9.82
CA ASP A 179 1.39 -11.40 -10.41
C ASP A 179 1.24 -12.91 -10.11
N GLU A 180 2.30 -13.71 -10.27
CA GLU A 180 2.27 -15.15 -9.96
C GLU A 180 1.97 -15.41 -8.47
N LYS A 181 2.72 -14.79 -7.56
CA LYS A 181 2.54 -14.97 -6.11
C LYS A 181 1.13 -14.61 -5.66
N SER A 182 0.65 -13.43 -6.06
CA SER A 182 -0.67 -12.94 -5.66
C SER A 182 -1.79 -13.79 -6.25
N SER A 183 -1.63 -14.24 -7.51
CA SER A 183 -2.57 -15.15 -8.16
C SER A 183 -2.71 -16.47 -7.42
N LEU A 184 -1.62 -17.09 -6.97
CA LEU A 184 -1.66 -18.34 -6.18
C LEU A 184 -2.54 -18.17 -4.93
N VAL A 185 -2.30 -17.11 -4.16
CA VAL A 185 -3.05 -16.86 -2.91
C VAL A 185 -4.51 -16.54 -3.20
N TYR A 186 -4.80 -15.65 -4.16
CA TYR A 186 -6.17 -15.30 -4.50
C TYR A 186 -6.96 -16.47 -5.09
N GLN A 187 -6.36 -17.31 -5.94
CA GLN A 187 -7.00 -18.51 -6.47
C GLN A 187 -7.34 -19.49 -5.34
N THR A 188 -6.44 -19.68 -4.38
CA THR A 188 -6.68 -20.53 -3.20
C THR A 188 -7.84 -20.00 -2.36
N ILE A 189 -7.93 -18.68 -2.16
CA ILE A 189 -9.06 -18.05 -1.48
C ILE A 189 -10.36 -18.29 -2.26
N GLU A 190 -10.36 -18.08 -3.57
CA GLU A 190 -11.56 -18.24 -4.41
C GLU A 190 -12.05 -19.68 -4.53
N GLN A 191 -11.13 -20.65 -4.51
CA GLN A 191 -11.44 -22.09 -4.57
C GLN A 191 -11.80 -22.70 -3.21
N SER A 192 -11.75 -21.90 -2.14
CA SER A 192 -11.99 -22.38 -0.77
C SER A 192 -13.47 -22.58 -0.42
N ASN A 193 -14.40 -22.45 -1.38
CA ASN A 193 -15.84 -22.54 -1.16
C ASN A 193 -16.35 -21.64 -0.01
N GLY A 194 -15.74 -20.46 0.15
CA GLY A 194 -16.11 -19.47 1.17
C GLY A 194 -15.48 -19.69 2.54
N PHE A 195 -14.61 -20.69 2.73
CA PHE A 195 -13.85 -20.87 3.96
C PHE A 195 -12.86 -19.72 4.18
N TYR A 196 -12.15 -19.31 3.13
CA TYR A 196 -11.34 -18.09 3.10
C TYR A 196 -12.09 -17.00 2.34
N VAL A 197 -12.24 -15.83 2.96
CA VAL A 197 -12.95 -14.70 2.35
C VAL A 197 -12.07 -13.44 2.33
N ASN A 198 -11.74 -12.98 1.13
CA ASN A 198 -11.23 -11.64 0.89
C ASN A 198 -12.40 -10.74 0.46
N PHE A 199 -12.66 -9.67 1.24
CA PHE A 199 -13.78 -8.74 1.00
C PHE A 199 -13.47 -7.62 0.01
N VAL A 200 -12.29 -7.62 -0.62
CA VAL A 200 -11.88 -6.59 -1.57
C VAL A 200 -12.40 -6.92 -2.97
N GLU A 201 -13.00 -5.93 -3.63
CA GLU A 201 -13.39 -6.00 -5.03
C GLU A 201 -12.18 -6.39 -5.90
N LYS A 202 -12.38 -7.34 -6.83
CA LYS A 202 -11.27 -7.93 -7.60
C LYS A 202 -10.35 -6.91 -8.27
N LYS A 203 -10.91 -5.83 -8.83
CA LYS A 203 -10.17 -4.76 -9.52
C LYS A 203 -9.27 -3.92 -8.63
N TYR A 204 -9.45 -3.97 -7.30
CA TYR A 204 -8.68 -3.20 -6.33
C TYR A 204 -7.80 -4.11 -5.46
N ARG A 205 -7.74 -5.40 -5.75
CA ARG A 205 -6.97 -6.35 -4.94
C ARG A 205 -5.48 -6.06 -5.02
N SER A 206 -4.88 -5.83 -3.86
CA SER A 206 -3.44 -5.64 -3.76
C SER A 206 -2.67 -6.92 -4.06
N ARG A 207 -1.65 -6.80 -4.92
CA ARG A 207 -0.73 -7.89 -5.19
C ARG A 207 0.31 -8.09 -4.09
N THR A 208 0.48 -7.09 -3.21
CA THR A 208 1.47 -7.16 -2.13
C THR A 208 0.88 -7.39 -0.75
N ASN A 209 -0.37 -7.02 -0.48
CA ASN A 209 -0.97 -7.18 0.84
C ASN A 209 -2.37 -7.79 0.71
N ILE A 210 -2.49 -9.07 1.02
CA ILE A 210 -3.72 -9.84 0.83
C ILE A 210 -4.32 -10.17 2.20
N PRO A 211 -5.29 -9.37 2.68
CA PRO A 211 -6.06 -9.71 3.87
C PRO A 211 -7.17 -10.70 3.53
N PHE A 212 -7.47 -11.61 4.43
CA PHE A 212 -8.65 -12.46 4.36
C PHE A 212 -9.10 -12.89 5.75
N ARG A 213 -10.36 -13.32 5.86
CA ARG A 213 -10.95 -13.91 7.05
C ARG A 213 -11.14 -15.41 6.85
N ILE A 214 -11.11 -16.16 7.94
CA ILE A 214 -11.67 -17.52 7.94
C ILE A 214 -13.14 -17.39 8.35
N VAL A 215 -14.05 -17.96 7.56
CA VAL A 215 -15.49 -17.83 7.77
C VAL A 215 -16.11 -19.20 7.98
N THR A 216 -16.81 -19.36 9.10
CA THR A 216 -17.62 -20.54 9.40
C THR A 216 -19.04 -20.09 9.73
N SER A 217 -20.06 -20.85 9.30
CA SER A 217 -21.47 -20.49 9.52
C SER A 217 -21.85 -19.06 9.06
N GLY A 218 -21.19 -18.54 8.03
CA GLY A 218 -21.47 -17.22 7.45
C GLY A 218 -20.88 -16.01 8.18
N VAL A 219 -20.07 -16.21 9.23
CA VAL A 219 -19.39 -15.12 9.97
C VAL A 219 -17.90 -15.41 10.19
N PRO A 220 -17.05 -14.40 10.41
CA PRO A 220 -15.63 -14.62 10.72
C PRO A 220 -15.41 -15.46 11.98
N ASP A 221 -14.53 -16.47 11.89
CA ASP A 221 -14.17 -17.38 12.98
C ASP A 221 -12.78 -17.04 13.54
N GLU A 222 -12.75 -16.19 14.56
CA GLU A 222 -11.50 -15.72 15.17
C GLU A 222 -10.72 -16.84 15.89
N LYS A 223 -11.40 -17.94 16.27
CA LYS A 223 -10.73 -19.09 16.91
C LYS A 223 -9.94 -19.87 15.86
N LEU A 224 -10.53 -20.12 14.69
CA LEU A 224 -9.81 -20.73 13.57
C LEU A 224 -8.72 -19.81 13.02
N GLU A 225 -8.94 -18.49 12.98
CA GLU A 225 -7.87 -17.54 12.62
C GLU A 225 -6.69 -17.62 13.59
N THR A 226 -6.96 -17.72 14.90
CA THR A 226 -5.91 -17.91 15.91
C THR A 226 -5.18 -19.25 15.74
N LEU A 227 -5.91 -20.33 15.44
CA LEU A 227 -5.33 -21.65 15.18
C LEU A 227 -4.47 -21.64 13.91
N PHE A 228 -4.96 -21.03 12.83
CA PHE A 228 -4.22 -20.87 11.57
C PHE A 228 -2.88 -20.18 11.80
N ILE A 229 -2.86 -19.07 12.53
CA ILE A 229 -1.61 -18.35 12.84
C ILE A 229 -0.66 -19.22 13.67
N LYS A 230 -1.19 -19.97 14.65
CA LYS A 230 -0.39 -20.85 15.49
C LYS A 230 0.26 -21.98 14.67
N GLU A 231 -0.48 -22.64 13.79
CA GLU A 231 0.03 -23.72 12.94
C GLU A 231 0.96 -23.20 11.83
N ALA A 232 0.69 -22.03 11.28
CA ALA A 232 1.56 -21.37 10.31
C ALA A 232 2.95 -21.09 10.91
N ILE A 233 3.01 -20.63 12.16
CA ILE A 233 4.28 -20.40 12.87
C ILE A 233 5.08 -21.71 13.02
N GLN A 234 4.41 -22.85 13.26
CA GLN A 234 5.09 -24.17 13.32
C GLN A 234 5.71 -24.55 11.97
N SER A 235 5.18 -24.01 10.86
CA SER A 235 5.70 -24.17 9.51
C SER A 235 6.66 -23.03 9.10
N ASN A 236 7.17 -22.24 10.05
CA ASN A 236 8.03 -21.07 9.84
C ASN A 236 7.39 -19.96 8.98
N MET A 237 6.06 -19.88 8.93
CA MET A 237 5.32 -18.80 8.28
C MET A 237 4.91 -17.77 9.34
N ILE A 238 5.73 -16.74 9.49
CA ILE A 238 5.58 -15.71 10.55
C ILE A 238 4.85 -14.46 10.03
N GLU A 239 4.42 -13.60 10.95
CA GLU A 239 3.83 -12.27 10.64
C GLU A 239 2.57 -12.30 9.75
N LEU A 240 1.81 -13.39 9.79
CA LEU A 240 0.54 -13.55 9.05
C LEU A 240 -0.67 -12.93 9.76
N LYS A 241 -0.53 -12.50 11.03
CA LYS A 241 -1.65 -11.93 11.79
C LYS A 241 -2.11 -10.62 11.13
N GLY A 242 -3.40 -10.52 10.87
CA GLY A 242 -4.01 -9.31 10.32
C GLY A 242 -3.85 -8.10 11.24
N HIS A 243 -3.97 -6.91 10.65
CA HIS A 243 -3.84 -5.68 11.42
C HIS A 243 -4.99 -5.56 12.43
N ARG A 244 -4.70 -5.07 13.64
CA ARG A 244 -5.65 -4.96 14.76
C ARG A 244 -6.99 -4.26 14.44
N ALA A 245 -7.00 -3.40 13.44
CA ALA A 245 -8.19 -2.65 13.03
C ALA A 245 -9.17 -3.48 12.20
N VAL A 246 -8.71 -4.54 11.55
CA VAL A 246 -9.52 -5.37 10.63
C VAL A 246 -9.59 -6.84 11.05
N GLY A 247 -8.71 -7.28 11.98
CA GLY A 247 -8.62 -8.67 12.40
C GLY A 247 -8.11 -9.59 11.29
N GLY A 248 -8.39 -10.88 11.41
CA GLY A 248 -8.11 -11.84 10.34
C GLY A 248 -6.64 -12.17 10.12
N ILE A 249 -6.36 -12.57 8.88
CA ILE A 249 -5.05 -12.97 8.38
C ILE A 249 -4.65 -11.97 7.29
N ARG A 250 -3.37 -11.65 7.19
CA ARG A 250 -2.82 -10.84 6.10
C ARG A 250 -1.50 -11.40 5.61
N VAL A 251 -1.45 -11.72 4.33
CA VAL A 251 -0.25 -12.19 3.64
C VAL A 251 0.41 -11.01 2.94
N SER A 252 1.66 -10.71 3.28
CA SER A 252 2.42 -9.64 2.62
C SER A 252 3.47 -10.23 1.66
N LEU A 253 3.26 -10.09 0.35
CA LEU A 253 4.01 -10.72 -0.73
C LEU A 253 5.03 -9.76 -1.39
N TYR A 254 5.74 -8.98 -0.58
CA TYR A 254 6.77 -8.03 -1.06
C TYR A 254 7.84 -8.72 -1.93
N ASN A 255 8.67 -7.91 -2.60
CA ASN A 255 9.68 -8.38 -3.56
C ASN A 255 10.61 -9.45 -3.00
N GLY A 256 10.94 -9.38 -1.70
CA GLY A 256 11.79 -10.37 -1.03
C GLY A 256 11.15 -11.75 -0.84
N ILE A 257 9.82 -11.87 -0.94
CA ILE A 257 9.12 -13.15 -0.88
C ILE A 257 9.19 -13.83 -2.25
N SER A 258 9.64 -15.07 -2.27
CA SER A 258 9.74 -15.91 -3.46
C SER A 258 8.40 -16.55 -3.84
N VAL A 259 8.30 -16.99 -5.10
CA VAL A 259 7.16 -17.79 -5.59
C VAL A 259 7.04 -19.11 -4.83
N GLU A 260 8.16 -19.75 -4.49
CA GLU A 260 8.17 -21.01 -3.75
C GLU A 260 7.65 -20.85 -2.32
N GLU A 261 7.91 -19.73 -1.66
CA GLU A 261 7.31 -19.41 -0.36
C GLU A 261 5.80 -19.20 -0.47
N ALA A 262 5.32 -18.53 -1.52
CA ALA A 262 3.90 -18.40 -1.79
C ALA A 262 3.24 -19.78 -2.05
N LYS A 263 3.91 -20.67 -2.79
CA LYS A 263 3.46 -22.08 -3.00
C LYS A 263 3.36 -22.85 -1.68
N LYS A 264 4.34 -22.73 -0.80
CA LYS A 264 4.30 -23.34 0.54
C LYS A 264 3.11 -22.84 1.34
N LEU A 265 2.85 -21.52 1.31
CA LEU A 265 1.71 -20.92 1.99
C LEU A 265 0.37 -21.46 1.47
N VAL A 266 0.16 -21.53 0.15
CA VAL A 266 -1.11 -22.03 -0.39
C VAL A 266 -1.32 -23.51 -0.10
N ASN A 267 -0.25 -24.33 -0.11
CA ASN A 267 -0.33 -25.72 0.31
C ASN A 267 -0.72 -25.86 1.79
N PHE A 268 -0.17 -25.00 2.65
CA PHE A 268 -0.58 -24.90 4.05
C PHE A 268 -2.07 -24.50 4.16
N MET A 269 -2.51 -23.48 3.41
CA MET A 269 -3.91 -23.05 3.40
C MET A 269 -4.86 -24.19 2.99
N SER A 270 -4.57 -24.92 1.91
CA SER A 270 -5.40 -26.05 1.47
C SER A 270 -5.44 -27.18 2.51
N THR A 271 -4.31 -27.48 3.15
CA THR A 271 -4.23 -28.49 4.22
C THR A 271 -5.02 -28.05 5.45
N PHE A 272 -4.83 -26.80 5.89
CA PHE A 272 -5.55 -26.24 7.03
C PHE A 272 -7.06 -26.27 6.80
N GLN A 273 -7.51 -25.84 5.61
CA GLN A 273 -8.91 -25.92 5.23
C GLN A 273 -9.43 -27.37 5.30
N THR A 274 -8.73 -28.34 4.71
CA THR A 274 -9.13 -29.75 4.72
C THR A 274 -9.33 -30.31 6.13
N ASN A 275 -8.51 -29.87 7.08
CA ASN A 275 -8.56 -30.35 8.47
C ASN A 275 -9.60 -29.61 9.34
N ASN A 276 -10.17 -28.50 8.86
CA ASN A 276 -11.01 -27.59 9.65
C ASN A 276 -12.31 -27.15 8.95
N SER A 277 -12.65 -27.74 7.80
CA SER A 277 -13.91 -27.48 7.06
C SER A 277 -15.06 -28.38 7.51
#